data_AF-A0A543EHY5-F1
#
_entry.id   AF-A0A543EHY5-F1
#
_cell.length_a   1.000
_cell.length_b   1.000
_cell.length_c   1.000
_cell.angle_alpha   90.00
_cell.angle_beta   90.00
_cell.angle_gamma   90.00
#
_symmetry.space_group_name_H-M   'P 1'
#
loop_
_entity.id
_entity.type
_entity.pdbx_description
1 polymer ?
#
loop_
_entity_poly.entity_id
_entity_poly.type
_entity_poly.pdbx_seq_one_letter_code
_entity_poly.pdbx_strand_id
1 'polypeptide(L)'
;MLKHVLRTLFVLWAAFAITACSSDSNEAPEAKTSLKLELKVVSDPIQVKEYKNISIIFKELNSGFTITQELKNTNVLQVVLPSGTYNITAEGSIMYGDNSGSVEAKVAGVQNGIVINGNETSKTLDLSLKSGNSSDLILEEVFFTGTKTPEGAMYFGDQYFKITNNTDKTLYADGMLLIQSSFMTNEKQDYSPNIMGTVLSAGAIIRIPGNGTMYPVKAGESIIIAEDAINHKDFNPSSINLSNASFQIFTEDSDDIDNPAVPKMVNVFEKMVIHTQGYYAYALARMPQGMTTEALIAQNSYTYTYNLTINGDVYPMDGTAVKIPNEWITDAVNLSVQDSFQWLVTSPSLDTGWTSVTTFDGDKNRFGKAVRRKVTGKTMEGKNILKDTNNSTTDFEHGVKPSLFN
;
A
#
# COMPACT_ATOMS: atom_id res chain seq x y z
N MET A 1 73.94 48.52 38.64
CA MET A 1 74.71 47.38 38.08
C MET A 1 75.13 46.53 39.27
N LEU A 2 74.88 45.24 39.39
CA LEU A 2 75.07 44.22 38.37
C LEU A 2 74.39 42.91 38.85
N LYS A 3 73.37 42.48 38.12
CA LYS A 3 73.08 41.11 37.65
C LYS A 3 72.98 39.93 38.65
N HIS A 4 71.77 39.34 38.59
CA HIS A 4 71.42 37.91 38.72
C HIS A 4 71.09 37.34 40.11
N VAL A 5 69.98 37.84 40.66
CA VAL A 5 69.05 37.11 41.55
C VAL A 5 67.91 36.49 40.72
N LEU A 6 68.25 35.75 39.66
CA LEU A 6 67.23 35.15 38.79
C LEU A 6 67.74 33.85 38.19
N ARG A 7 67.63 32.75 38.94
CA ARG A 7 67.55 31.36 38.43
C ARG A 7 67.19 30.35 39.54
N THR A 8 66.34 30.78 40.47
CA THR A 8 65.67 29.96 41.48
C THR A 8 64.20 30.36 41.52
N LEU A 9 63.45 29.99 40.49
CA LEU A 9 61.99 29.85 40.40
C LEU A 9 61.67 29.59 38.92
N PHE A 10 60.73 28.70 38.62
CA PHE A 10 60.42 28.15 37.28
C PHE A 10 61.38 27.06 36.77
N VAL A 11 61.36 25.89 37.39
CA VAL A 11 60.98 24.62 36.71
C VAL A 11 60.35 23.73 37.80
N LEU A 12 59.15 24.10 38.23
CA LEU A 12 58.31 23.28 39.11
C LEU A 12 56.91 23.20 38.48
N TRP A 13 56.84 22.59 37.30
CA TRP A 13 55.62 22.08 36.69
C TRP A 13 55.99 21.19 35.49
N ALA A 14 55.25 20.09 35.31
CA ALA A 14 55.54 18.91 34.48
C ALA A 14 56.55 17.93 35.13
N ALA A 15 56.16 16.93 35.95
CA ALA A 15 54.98 16.06 35.87
C ALA A 15 54.94 15.33 34.50
N PHE A 16 54.86 14.01 34.34
CA PHE A 16 54.59 12.90 35.26
C PHE A 16 55.16 11.61 34.63
N ALA A 17 55.60 10.71 35.52
CA ALA A 17 55.55 9.25 35.47
C ALA A 17 55.16 8.50 34.18
N ILE A 18 56.05 7.61 33.73
CA ILE A 18 55.68 6.39 33.00
C ILE A 18 55.99 5.21 33.94
N THR A 19 55.14 5.02 34.95
CA THR A 19 55.10 3.79 35.75
C THR A 19 54.02 2.90 35.16
N ALA A 20 54.41 1.70 34.74
CA ALA A 20 53.52 0.63 34.35
C ALA A 20 52.63 0.23 35.53
N CYS A 21 51.46 0.87 35.60
CA CYS A 21 50.30 0.36 36.32
C CYS A 21 49.42 -0.34 35.29
N SER A 22 49.04 -1.58 35.60
CA SER A 22 47.91 -2.25 34.97
C SER A 22 46.71 -1.30 35.02
N SER A 23 46.31 -0.73 33.88
CA SER A 23 45.00 -0.15 33.78
C SER A 23 44.01 -1.31 33.76
N ASP A 24 43.47 -1.61 34.94
CA ASP A 24 42.05 -1.91 35.04
C ASP A 24 41.32 -0.98 34.06
N SER A 25 40.87 -1.52 32.93
CA SER A 25 39.71 -0.93 32.29
C SER A 25 38.54 -1.26 33.21
N ASN A 26 38.37 -0.43 34.23
CA ASN A 26 37.04 -0.06 34.69
C ASN A 26 36.31 0.54 33.48
N GLU A 27 35.89 -0.31 32.53
CA GLU A 27 34.66 -0.03 31.82
C GLU A 27 33.60 -0.07 32.91
N ALA A 28 33.11 1.11 33.28
CA ALA A 28 31.87 1.20 34.02
C ALA A 28 30.88 0.21 33.37
N PRO A 29 30.08 -0.54 34.14
CA PRO A 29 29.06 -1.39 33.54
C PRO A 29 28.32 -0.51 32.53
N GLU A 30 28.34 -0.87 31.25
CA GLU A 30 27.59 -0.17 30.20
C GLU A 30 26.25 0.19 30.82
N ALA A 31 25.97 1.48 31.03
CA ALA A 31 24.90 1.89 31.92
C ALA A 31 23.63 1.13 31.52
N LYS A 32 23.14 0.21 32.33
CA LYS A 32 22.02 -0.65 31.93
C LYS A 32 20.71 0.02 32.28
N THR A 33 19.73 -0.08 31.39
CA THR A 33 18.39 0.44 31.59
C THR A 33 17.40 -0.71 31.57
N SER A 34 16.51 -0.75 32.56
CA SER A 34 15.33 -1.61 32.54
C SER A 34 14.29 -0.99 31.61
N LEU A 35 14.00 -1.65 30.50
CA LEU A 35 12.96 -1.26 29.55
C LEU A 35 11.69 -2.06 29.82
N LYS A 36 10.58 -1.35 30.03
CA LYS A 36 9.23 -1.87 29.85
C LYS A 36 8.74 -1.48 28.44
N LEU A 37 8.63 -2.44 27.55
CA LEU A 37 8.11 -2.25 26.20
C LEU A 37 6.67 -2.78 26.13
N GLU A 38 5.71 -1.90 25.85
CA GLU A 38 4.31 -2.26 25.60
C GLU A 38 4.06 -2.37 24.09
N LEU A 39 3.55 -3.51 23.65
CA LEU A 39 3.09 -3.74 22.28
C LEU A 39 1.63 -3.30 22.18
N LYS A 40 1.34 -2.42 21.23
CA LYS A 40 -0.02 -1.92 21.00
C LYS A 40 -0.44 -2.21 19.57
N VAL A 41 -1.44 -3.06 19.39
CA VAL A 41 -2.00 -3.29 18.05
C VAL A 41 -2.85 -2.09 17.65
N VAL A 42 -2.45 -1.38 16.61
CA VAL A 42 -3.14 -0.18 16.10
C VAL A 42 -4.15 -0.60 15.05
N SER A 43 -5.31 -1.09 15.49
CA SER A 43 -6.45 -1.40 14.62
C SER A 43 -7.77 -1.29 15.39
N ASP A 44 -8.65 -0.40 14.94
CA ASP A 44 -10.00 -0.19 15.50
C ASP A 44 -11.02 -1.01 14.69
N PRO A 45 -11.95 -1.79 15.27
CA PRO A 45 -12.27 -2.07 16.68
C PRO A 45 -11.81 -3.48 17.12
N ILE A 46 -10.54 -3.82 16.92
CA ILE A 46 -10.07 -5.19 17.14
C ILE A 46 -9.64 -5.42 18.59
N GLN A 47 -10.24 -6.44 19.24
CA GLN A 47 -9.73 -6.94 20.52
C GLN A 47 -8.75 -8.09 20.31
N VAL A 48 -7.50 -7.88 20.74
CA VAL A 48 -6.50 -8.96 20.80
C VAL A 48 -6.86 -9.91 21.93
N LYS A 49 -7.06 -11.19 21.58
CA LYS A 49 -7.34 -12.27 22.53
C LYS A 49 -6.07 -12.99 22.97
N GLU A 50 -5.08 -13.11 22.08
CA GLU A 50 -3.83 -13.84 22.35
C GLU A 50 -2.67 -13.25 21.56
N TYR A 51 -1.47 -13.23 22.14
CA TYR A 51 -0.20 -13.01 21.44
C TYR A 51 0.50 -14.37 21.33
N LYS A 52 0.58 -14.99 20.15
CA LYS A 52 1.05 -16.38 20.03
C LYS A 52 2.56 -16.51 20.19
N ASN A 53 3.30 -15.82 19.34
CA ASN A 53 4.76 -15.72 19.40
C ASN A 53 5.18 -14.44 18.68
N ILE A 54 5.72 -13.47 19.41
CA ILE A 54 6.28 -12.23 18.87
C ILE A 54 7.78 -12.24 19.11
N SER A 55 8.57 -12.23 18.04
CA SER A 55 10.01 -12.03 18.07
C SER A 55 10.32 -10.54 18.02
N ILE A 56 11.13 -10.05 18.94
CA ILE A 56 11.49 -8.64 19.08
C ILE A 56 13.00 -8.51 19.01
N ILE A 57 13.48 -7.74 18.03
CA ILE A 57 14.91 -7.48 17.78
C ILE A 57 15.22 -6.04 18.15
N PHE A 58 16.16 -5.86 19.07
CA PHE A 58 16.76 -4.58 19.44
C PHE A 58 18.12 -4.47 18.77
N LYS A 59 18.33 -3.47 17.91
CA LYS A 59 19.61 -3.17 17.28
C LYS A 59 20.11 -1.81 17.73
N GLU A 60 21.20 -1.77 18.48
CA GLU A 60 21.84 -0.52 18.92
C GLU A 60 22.56 0.14 17.73
N LEU A 61 22.38 1.45 17.55
CA LEU A 61 22.76 2.16 16.33
C LEU A 61 24.26 2.43 16.21
N ASN A 62 24.99 2.60 17.31
CA ASN A 62 26.40 2.98 17.29
C ASN A 62 27.32 1.76 17.18
N SER A 63 27.04 0.73 17.98
CA SER A 63 27.78 -0.53 18.09
C SER A 63 27.32 -1.59 17.10
N GLY A 64 26.08 -1.49 16.61
CA GLY A 64 25.45 -2.54 15.81
C GLY A 64 25.04 -3.78 16.61
N PHE A 65 25.19 -3.74 17.94
CA PHE A 65 24.83 -4.84 18.84
C PHE A 65 23.35 -5.18 18.73
N THR A 66 23.03 -6.48 18.69
CA THR A 66 21.66 -6.97 18.55
C THR A 66 21.26 -7.92 19.66
N ILE A 67 20.09 -7.70 20.26
CA ILE A 67 19.43 -8.63 21.18
C ILE A 67 18.08 -9.04 20.57
N THR A 68 17.77 -10.34 20.65
CA THR A 68 16.44 -10.87 20.30
C THR A 68 15.73 -11.34 21.56
N GLN A 69 14.44 -11.04 21.68
CA GLN A 69 13.54 -11.51 22.73
C GLN A 69 12.29 -12.12 22.11
N GLU A 70 11.65 -13.03 22.83
CA GLU A 70 10.37 -13.61 22.44
C GLU A 70 9.30 -13.30 23.48
N LEU A 71 8.08 -13.11 23.01
CA LEU A 71 6.94 -12.73 23.83
C LEU A 71 5.70 -13.53 23.42
N LYS A 72 5.01 -14.09 24.43
CA LYS A 72 3.84 -14.95 24.27
C LYS A 72 2.82 -14.68 25.38
N ASN A 73 1.54 -14.67 25.02
CA ASN A 73 0.37 -14.48 25.90
C ASN A 73 0.38 -13.19 26.73
N THR A 74 1.18 -12.20 26.35
CA THR A 74 1.25 -10.88 26.98
C THR A 74 1.53 -9.85 25.89
N ASN A 75 1.25 -8.58 26.16
CA ASN A 75 1.66 -7.46 25.30
C ASN A 75 2.80 -6.64 25.92
N VAL A 76 3.32 -7.02 27.09
CA VAL A 76 4.37 -6.28 27.78
C VAL A 76 5.63 -7.15 27.88
N LEU A 77 6.74 -6.61 27.36
CA LEU A 77 8.09 -7.16 27.55
C LEU A 77 8.83 -6.33 28.60
N GLN A 78 9.50 -7.00 29.54
CA GLN A 78 10.50 -6.39 30.41
C GLN A 78 11.88 -6.93 30.05
N VAL A 79 12.82 -6.05 29.73
CA VAL A 79 14.17 -6.43 29.31
C VAL A 79 15.19 -5.41 29.80
N VAL A 80 16.39 -5.86 30.14
CA VAL A 80 17.52 -4.98 30.51
C VAL A 80 18.44 -4.85 29.30
N LEU A 81 18.66 -3.61 28.85
CA LEU A 81 19.50 -3.29 27.69
C LEU A 81 20.59 -2.30 28.10
N PRO A 82 21.77 -2.32 27.44
CA PRO A 82 22.72 -1.22 27.54
C PRO A 82 22.06 0.11 27.16
N SER A 83 22.40 1.20 27.84
CA SER A 83 21.91 2.54 27.50
C SER A 83 22.42 2.90 26.11
N GLY A 84 21.52 3.37 25.24
CA GLY A 84 21.85 3.66 23.85
C GLY A 84 20.63 4.04 23.03
N THR A 85 20.84 4.13 21.72
CA THR A 85 19.77 4.42 20.76
C THR A 85 19.55 3.19 19.89
N TYR A 86 18.31 2.72 19.82
CA TYR A 86 17.97 1.44 19.22
C TYR A 86 16.97 1.58 18.07
N ASN A 87 17.14 0.73 17.06
CA ASN A 87 16.05 0.32 16.18
C ASN A 87 15.43 -0.94 16.76
N ILE A 88 14.12 -0.91 16.96
CA ILE A 88 13.34 -2.01 17.51
C ILE A 88 12.43 -2.54 16.40
N THR A 89 12.49 -3.84 16.12
CA THR A 89 11.62 -4.52 15.17
C THR A 89 10.89 -5.65 15.90
N ALA A 90 9.59 -5.79 15.70
CA ALA A 90 8.82 -6.89 16.25
C ALA A 90 8.01 -7.56 15.13
N GLU A 91 7.99 -8.90 15.10
CA GLU A 91 7.18 -9.68 14.17
C GLU A 91 6.58 -10.92 14.84
N GLY A 92 5.36 -11.29 14.47
CA GLY A 92 4.74 -12.50 15.02
C GLY A 92 3.29 -12.69 14.62
N SER A 93 2.56 -13.48 15.40
CA SER A 93 1.13 -13.72 15.22
C SER A 93 0.33 -13.40 16.48
N ILE A 94 -0.90 -12.93 16.28
CA ILE A 94 -1.91 -12.71 17.33
C ILE A 94 -3.20 -13.44 16.98
N MET A 95 -4.00 -13.77 17.99
CA MET A 95 -5.44 -14.05 17.82
C MET A 95 -6.22 -12.80 18.18
N TYR A 96 -7.17 -12.43 17.34
CA TYR A 96 -8.04 -11.29 17.57
C TYR A 96 -9.47 -11.58 17.10
N GLY A 97 -10.45 -10.88 17.66
CA GLY A 97 -11.84 -11.08 17.30
C GLY A 97 -12.80 -10.64 18.39
N ASP A 98 -14.09 -10.88 18.15
CA ASP A 98 -15.18 -10.52 19.05
C ASP A 98 -15.86 -11.79 19.62
N ASN A 99 -17.07 -11.65 20.16
CA ASN A 99 -17.83 -12.78 20.72
C ASN A 99 -18.34 -13.77 19.66
N SER A 100 -18.18 -13.47 18.36
CA SER A 100 -18.61 -14.33 17.25
C SER A 100 -17.51 -15.26 16.73
N GLY A 101 -16.24 -15.04 17.11
CA GLY A 101 -15.11 -15.90 16.76
C GLY A 101 -13.75 -15.21 16.88
N SER A 102 -12.66 -16.00 16.80
CA SER A 102 -11.28 -15.51 16.83
C SER A 102 -10.54 -15.88 15.55
N VAL A 103 -9.81 -14.94 14.96
CA VAL A 103 -8.99 -15.10 13.75
C VAL A 103 -7.52 -14.88 14.09
N GLU A 104 -6.63 -15.64 13.45
CA GLU A 104 -5.19 -15.43 13.55
C GLU A 104 -4.73 -14.38 12.52
N ALA A 105 -3.94 -13.40 12.94
CA ALA A 105 -3.24 -12.49 12.03
C ALA A 105 -1.75 -12.41 12.34
N LYS A 106 -0.96 -12.22 11.29
CA LYS A 106 0.43 -11.79 11.41
C LYS A 106 0.48 -10.30 11.77
N VAL A 107 1.43 -9.91 12.59
CA VAL A 107 1.68 -8.52 13.01
C VAL A 107 3.14 -8.16 12.82
N ALA A 108 3.39 -6.86 12.59
CA ALA A 108 4.72 -6.29 12.67
C ALA A 108 4.70 -4.86 13.22
N GLY A 109 5.78 -4.48 13.89
CA GLY A 109 6.03 -3.11 14.31
C GLY A 109 7.51 -2.77 14.13
N VAL A 110 7.78 -1.54 13.75
CA VAL A 110 9.15 -1.01 13.67
C VAL A 110 9.19 0.37 14.30
N GLN A 111 10.21 0.62 15.10
CA GLN A 111 10.47 1.93 15.68
C GLN A 111 11.97 2.20 15.66
N ASN A 112 12.35 3.27 14.97
CA ASN A 112 13.75 3.61 14.75
C ASN A 112 14.19 4.73 15.68
N GLY A 113 15.47 4.72 16.08
CA GLY A 113 16.08 5.83 16.80
C GLY A 113 15.56 6.03 18.23
N ILE A 114 15.15 4.95 18.92
CA ILE A 114 14.61 5.04 20.27
C ILE A 114 15.71 5.12 21.31
N VAL A 115 15.72 6.22 22.04
CA VAL A 115 16.63 6.44 23.18
C VAL A 115 16.15 5.63 24.38
N ILE A 116 17.02 4.74 24.86
CA ILE A 116 16.88 3.92 26.05
C ILE A 116 18.00 4.34 27.01
N ASN A 117 17.65 5.02 28.10
CA ASN A 117 18.60 5.53 29.08
C ASN A 117 17.97 5.67 30.48
N GLY A 118 18.82 5.90 31.48
CA GLY A 118 18.41 5.98 32.88
C GLY A 118 18.27 4.61 33.54
N ASN A 119 17.70 4.58 34.76
CA ASN A 119 17.52 3.32 35.50
C ASN A 119 16.35 2.49 34.94
N GLU A 120 15.22 3.14 34.68
CA GLU A 120 14.01 2.53 34.14
C GLU A 120 13.37 3.43 33.09
N THR A 121 12.85 2.84 32.02
CA THR A 121 12.10 3.56 30.98
C THR A 121 10.94 2.73 30.46
N SER A 122 9.88 3.40 30.02
CA SER A 122 8.72 2.77 29.38
C SER A 122 8.57 3.29 27.95
N LYS A 123 8.38 2.37 27.00
CA LYS A 123 8.15 2.69 25.59
C LYS A 123 6.96 1.87 25.08
N THR A 124 6.32 2.40 24.04
CA THR A 124 5.28 1.69 23.31
C THR A 124 5.76 1.45 21.89
N LEU A 125 5.62 0.20 21.43
CA LEU A 125 5.81 -0.18 20.04
C LEU A 125 4.44 -0.49 19.44
N ASP A 126 4.04 0.35 18.50
CA ASP A 126 2.84 0.12 17.72
C ASP A 126 3.06 -1.07 16.77
N LEU A 127 2.21 -2.08 16.89
CA LEU A 127 2.10 -3.20 15.98
C LEU A 127 0.97 -2.90 15.00
N SER A 128 1.29 -3.02 13.72
CA SER A 128 0.28 -3.11 12.67
C SER A 128 -0.02 -4.58 12.39
N LEU A 129 -1.27 -4.88 12.07
CA LEU A 129 -1.56 -6.11 11.35
C LEU A 129 -0.71 -6.08 10.08
N LYS A 130 0.10 -7.12 9.85
CA LYS A 130 0.56 -7.36 8.47
C LYS A 130 -0.71 -7.61 7.68
N SER A 131 -0.90 -6.95 6.53
CA SER A 131 -2.01 -7.26 5.64
C SER A 131 -1.95 -8.76 5.35
N GLY A 132 -2.80 -9.48 6.07
CA GLY A 132 -2.86 -10.93 6.10
C GLY A 132 -4.19 -11.43 5.56
N ASN A 133 -4.98 -10.54 4.94
CA ASN A 133 -6.20 -10.90 4.24
C ASN A 133 -6.10 -10.65 2.71
N SER A 134 -5.19 -9.82 2.22
CA SER A 134 -4.76 -9.96 0.82
C SER A 134 -3.85 -11.19 0.75
N SER A 135 -4.48 -12.35 0.51
CA SER A 135 -3.76 -13.58 0.15
C SER A 135 -3.25 -13.55 -1.31
N ASP A 136 -3.51 -12.42 -1.99
CA ASP A 136 -3.29 -12.17 -3.40
C ASP A 136 -2.73 -10.75 -3.63
N LEU A 137 -2.55 -10.39 -4.91
CA LEU A 137 -2.09 -9.10 -5.39
C LEU A 137 -3.05 -7.96 -5.03
N ILE A 138 -2.50 -6.76 -4.87
CA ILE A 138 -3.23 -5.53 -4.52
C ILE A 138 -2.91 -4.36 -5.45
N LEU A 139 -3.82 -3.41 -5.57
CA LEU A 139 -3.67 -2.14 -6.30
C LEU A 139 -2.80 -1.16 -5.49
N GLU A 140 -1.50 -1.09 -5.80
CA GLU A 140 -0.58 -0.15 -5.14
C GLU A 140 -0.80 1.29 -5.61
N GLU A 141 -0.94 1.53 -6.91
CA GLU A 141 -1.03 2.87 -7.47
C GLU A 141 -1.97 2.88 -8.67
N VAL A 142 -2.82 3.91 -8.75
CA VAL A 142 -3.67 4.16 -9.91
C VAL A 142 -3.32 5.55 -10.43
N PHE A 143 -2.65 5.59 -11.59
CA PHE A 143 -2.36 6.83 -12.29
C PHE A 143 -3.41 7.05 -13.38
N PHE A 144 -4.50 7.70 -13.01
CA PHE A 144 -5.65 7.93 -13.89
C PHE A 144 -5.72 9.36 -14.44
N THR A 145 -4.91 10.30 -13.97
CA THR A 145 -5.10 11.71 -14.34
C THR A 145 -4.47 12.10 -15.68
N GLY A 146 -3.59 11.26 -16.20
CA GLY A 146 -2.74 11.55 -17.35
C GLY A 146 -1.80 12.73 -17.11
N THR A 147 -1.12 13.18 -18.15
CA THR A 147 -0.25 14.37 -18.11
C THR A 147 -0.74 15.49 -19.02
N LYS A 148 0.00 16.59 -19.05
CA LYS A 148 -0.13 17.65 -20.04
C LYS A 148 1.12 17.72 -20.90
N THR A 149 0.95 17.98 -22.19
CA THR A 149 2.07 18.35 -23.05
C THR A 149 2.60 19.74 -22.67
N PRO A 150 3.81 20.13 -23.11
CA PRO A 150 4.33 21.48 -22.90
C PRO A 150 3.38 22.60 -23.41
N GLU A 151 2.60 22.32 -24.44
CA GLU A 151 1.60 23.21 -25.04
C GLU A 151 0.28 23.26 -24.24
N GLY A 152 0.15 22.43 -23.19
CA GLY A 152 -0.98 22.39 -22.27
C GLY A 152 -2.13 21.47 -22.71
N ALA A 153 -1.97 20.71 -23.80
CA ALA A 153 -2.94 19.70 -24.21
C ALA A 153 -2.97 18.52 -23.23
N MET A 154 -4.15 17.91 -23.05
CA MET A 154 -4.30 16.73 -22.21
C MET A 154 -3.71 15.51 -22.91
N TYR A 155 -3.04 14.65 -22.14
CA TYR A 155 -2.39 13.45 -22.65
C TYR A 155 -2.74 12.27 -21.73
N PHE A 156 -3.43 11.25 -22.26
CA PHE A 156 -4.04 10.18 -21.45
C PHE A 156 -3.47 8.78 -21.70
N GLY A 157 -2.75 8.56 -22.81
CA GLY A 157 -2.16 7.25 -23.09
C GLY A 157 -1.14 6.78 -22.04
N ASP A 158 -0.67 7.67 -21.17
CA ASP A 158 0.29 7.37 -20.10
C ASP A 158 -0.33 6.91 -18.77
N GLN A 159 -1.65 6.69 -18.74
CA GLN A 159 -2.34 6.14 -17.58
C GLN A 159 -1.88 4.69 -17.30
N TYR A 160 -1.91 4.28 -16.02
CA TYR A 160 -1.58 2.91 -15.65
C TYR A 160 -2.14 2.48 -14.28
N PHE A 161 -2.16 1.16 -14.09
CA PHE A 161 -2.33 0.49 -12.81
C PHE A 161 -1.03 -0.19 -12.40
N LYS A 162 -0.62 0.02 -11.14
CA LYS A 162 0.48 -0.72 -10.51
C LYS A 162 -0.11 -1.69 -9.50
N ILE A 163 0.12 -2.98 -9.74
CA ILE A 163 -0.39 -4.06 -8.91
C ILE A 163 0.80 -4.76 -8.25
N THR A 164 0.75 -4.94 -6.93
CA THR A 164 1.89 -5.41 -6.14
C THR A 164 1.55 -6.65 -5.36
N ASN A 165 2.50 -7.59 -5.31
CA ASN A 165 2.45 -8.70 -4.39
C ASN A 165 2.90 -8.24 -3.00
N ASN A 166 1.94 -7.96 -2.12
CA ASN A 166 2.18 -7.53 -0.75
C ASN A 166 2.34 -8.72 0.23
N THR A 167 2.45 -9.94 -0.29
CA THR A 167 2.59 -11.19 0.50
C THR A 167 4.07 -11.62 0.60
N ASP A 168 4.33 -12.69 1.36
CA ASP A 168 5.65 -13.30 1.53
C ASP A 168 5.94 -14.47 0.57
N LYS A 169 5.01 -14.80 -0.33
CA LYS A 169 5.12 -15.90 -1.29
C LYS A 169 5.08 -15.39 -2.73
N THR A 170 5.55 -16.21 -3.67
CA THR A 170 5.31 -15.92 -5.10
C THR A 170 3.85 -16.17 -5.44
N LEU A 171 3.22 -15.20 -6.09
CA LEU A 171 1.87 -15.29 -6.64
C LEU A 171 1.94 -15.35 -8.17
N TYR A 172 0.87 -15.76 -8.84
CA TYR A 172 0.78 -15.77 -10.30
C TYR A 172 -0.32 -14.83 -10.76
N ALA A 173 0.01 -13.89 -11.64
CA ALA A 173 -0.93 -12.88 -12.12
C ALA A 173 -1.93 -13.43 -13.16
N ASP A 174 -1.65 -14.61 -13.73
CA ASP A 174 -2.49 -15.29 -14.72
C ASP A 174 -3.98 -15.30 -14.35
N GLY A 175 -4.83 -14.87 -15.27
CA GLY A 175 -6.28 -14.91 -15.10
C GLY A 175 -6.86 -13.91 -14.09
N MET A 176 -6.04 -13.06 -13.45
CA MET A 176 -6.54 -11.96 -12.62
C MET A 176 -7.41 -11.02 -13.46
N LEU A 177 -8.60 -10.69 -12.94
CA LEU A 177 -9.47 -9.68 -13.51
C LEU A 177 -9.10 -8.31 -12.94
N LEU A 178 -9.02 -7.30 -13.79
CA LEU A 178 -9.13 -5.90 -13.41
C LEU A 178 -10.52 -5.41 -13.86
N ILE A 179 -11.28 -4.89 -12.91
CA ILE A 179 -12.69 -4.56 -13.07
C ILE A 179 -12.87 -3.08 -12.81
N GLN A 180 -13.61 -2.41 -13.69
CA GLN A 180 -14.14 -1.06 -13.47
C GLN A 180 -15.62 -1.17 -13.08
N SER A 181 -16.05 -0.43 -12.05
CA SER A 181 -17.46 -0.40 -11.66
C SER A 181 -18.36 0.16 -12.77
N SER A 182 -19.59 -0.34 -12.87
CA SER A 182 -20.61 0.20 -13.78
C SER A 182 -21.14 1.53 -13.30
N PHE A 183 -21.13 1.75 -11.99
CA PHE A 183 -21.66 2.96 -11.35
C PHE A 183 -20.52 3.90 -10.97
N MET A 184 -20.81 5.20 -11.04
CA MET A 184 -19.88 6.25 -10.64
C MET A 184 -20.17 6.73 -9.21
N THR A 185 -19.13 7.09 -8.47
CA THR A 185 -19.19 7.58 -7.09
C THR A 185 -19.73 9.00 -6.96
N ASN A 186 -19.79 9.75 -8.06
CA ASN A 186 -20.32 11.12 -8.11
C ASN A 186 -21.75 11.21 -8.69
N GLU A 187 -22.36 10.08 -9.03
CA GLU A 187 -23.71 10.03 -9.59
C GLU A 187 -24.53 8.96 -8.87
N LYS A 188 -25.07 9.31 -7.70
CA LYS A 188 -25.88 8.38 -6.91
C LYS A 188 -27.25 8.19 -7.54
N GLN A 189 -27.58 6.93 -7.78
CA GLN A 189 -28.89 6.50 -8.26
C GLN A 189 -29.45 5.39 -7.36
N ASP A 190 -30.78 5.31 -7.29
CA ASP A 190 -31.49 4.23 -6.59
C ASP A 190 -31.77 3.09 -7.57
N TYR A 191 -30.77 2.21 -7.76
CA TYR A 191 -30.87 1.07 -8.68
C TYR A 191 -31.78 -0.04 -8.15
N SER A 192 -32.58 -0.63 -9.05
CA SER A 192 -33.46 -1.76 -8.77
C SER A 192 -33.21 -2.93 -9.74
N PRO A 193 -32.94 -4.15 -9.25
CA PRO A 193 -32.73 -4.51 -7.84
C PRO A 193 -31.36 -4.08 -7.32
N ASN A 194 -31.26 -3.51 -6.11
CA ASN A 194 -29.96 -3.22 -5.50
C ASN A 194 -29.29 -4.52 -4.98
N ILE A 195 -28.16 -4.89 -5.59
CA ILE A 195 -27.39 -6.10 -5.26
C ILE A 195 -25.97 -5.81 -4.71
N MET A 196 -25.64 -4.55 -4.43
CA MET A 196 -24.29 -4.11 -4.08
C MET A 196 -23.72 -4.80 -2.82
N GLY A 197 -24.59 -5.20 -1.89
CA GLY A 197 -24.19 -5.87 -0.66
C GLY A 197 -23.51 -7.23 -0.86
N THR A 198 -23.74 -7.90 -1.99
CA THR A 198 -23.16 -9.23 -2.29
C THR A 198 -22.42 -9.28 -3.61
N VAL A 199 -22.58 -8.27 -4.48
CA VAL A 199 -22.05 -8.25 -5.84
C VAL A 199 -21.54 -6.86 -6.21
N LEU A 200 -20.36 -6.80 -6.83
CA LEU A 200 -19.91 -5.65 -7.59
C LEU A 200 -20.54 -5.68 -8.99
N SER A 201 -21.16 -4.57 -9.39
CA SER A 201 -21.68 -4.39 -10.76
C SER A 201 -20.54 -3.88 -11.66
N ALA A 202 -20.00 -4.74 -12.51
CA ALA A 202 -18.88 -4.42 -13.41
C ALA A 202 -19.38 -3.79 -14.71
N GLY A 203 -18.83 -2.63 -15.05
CA GLY A 203 -19.07 -1.91 -16.30
C GLY A 203 -18.04 -2.22 -17.37
N ALA A 204 -16.81 -2.57 -16.98
CA ALA A 204 -15.79 -3.12 -17.87
C ALA A 204 -14.91 -4.12 -17.13
N ILE A 205 -14.41 -5.13 -17.86
CA ILE A 205 -13.56 -6.20 -17.34
C ILE A 205 -12.45 -6.48 -18.34
N ILE A 206 -11.21 -6.44 -17.86
CA ILE A 206 -10.05 -6.96 -18.59
C ILE A 206 -9.35 -8.02 -17.73
N ARG A 207 -8.66 -8.95 -18.37
CA ARG A 207 -8.03 -10.10 -17.72
C ARG A 207 -6.59 -10.28 -18.15
N ILE A 208 -5.71 -10.54 -17.18
CA ILE A 208 -4.32 -10.93 -17.46
C ILE A 208 -4.32 -12.30 -18.18
N PRO A 209 -3.65 -12.44 -19.35
CA PRO A 209 -3.57 -13.72 -20.06
C PRO A 209 -2.78 -14.76 -19.25
N GLY A 210 -2.67 -15.99 -19.77
CA GLY A 210 -1.80 -17.02 -19.20
C GLY A 210 -2.49 -18.35 -18.89
N ASN A 211 -1.71 -19.28 -18.36
CA ASN A 211 -2.12 -20.68 -18.13
C ASN A 211 -2.13 -21.07 -16.64
N GLY A 212 -1.93 -20.09 -15.75
CA GLY A 212 -1.90 -20.26 -14.30
C GLY A 212 -0.49 -20.18 -13.70
N THR A 213 0.56 -20.26 -14.53
CA THR A 213 1.97 -20.23 -14.06
C THR A 213 2.89 -19.33 -14.89
N MET A 214 2.35 -18.58 -15.86
CA MET A 214 3.15 -17.84 -16.83
C MET A 214 3.72 -16.54 -16.26
N TYR A 215 3.00 -15.89 -15.35
CA TYR A 215 3.33 -14.56 -14.85
C TYR A 215 3.56 -14.58 -13.33
N PRO A 216 4.69 -15.12 -12.84
CA PRO A 216 5.02 -15.07 -11.42
C PRO A 216 5.33 -13.64 -10.98
N VAL A 217 4.80 -13.25 -9.83
CA VAL A 217 5.08 -11.99 -9.14
C VAL A 217 5.66 -12.34 -7.78
N LYS A 218 6.96 -12.07 -7.56
CA LYS A 218 7.60 -12.40 -6.28
C LYS A 218 7.14 -11.45 -5.18
N ALA A 219 7.39 -11.83 -3.93
CA ALA A 219 7.11 -11.00 -2.77
C ALA A 219 7.72 -9.59 -2.94
N GLY A 220 6.89 -8.55 -2.79
CA GLY A 220 7.29 -7.15 -2.93
C GLY A 220 7.62 -6.70 -4.37
N GLU A 221 7.36 -7.51 -5.39
CA GLU A 221 7.41 -7.10 -6.79
C GLU A 221 6.05 -6.62 -7.29
N SER A 222 6.08 -5.82 -8.36
CA SER A 222 4.90 -5.22 -8.98
C SER A 222 4.83 -5.57 -10.46
N ILE A 223 3.62 -5.64 -10.97
CA ILE A 223 3.32 -5.61 -12.41
C ILE A 223 2.66 -4.28 -12.75
N ILE A 224 2.89 -3.83 -13.99
CA ILE A 224 2.31 -2.60 -14.54
C ILE A 224 1.37 -2.96 -15.68
N ILE A 225 0.15 -2.46 -15.63
CA ILE A 225 -0.81 -2.49 -16.73
C ILE A 225 -0.93 -1.05 -17.24
N ALA A 226 -0.36 -0.77 -18.41
CA ALA A 226 -0.40 0.53 -19.06
C ALA A 226 -1.63 0.65 -19.98
N GLU A 227 -2.15 1.87 -20.15
CA GLU A 227 -3.09 2.17 -21.26
C GLU A 227 -2.37 1.89 -22.58
N ASP A 228 -1.35 2.69 -22.92
CA ASP A 228 -0.42 2.37 -24.00
C ASP A 228 0.96 2.04 -23.43
N ALA A 229 1.49 0.86 -23.72
CA ALA A 229 2.82 0.48 -23.21
C ALA A 229 3.94 1.00 -24.12
N ILE A 230 4.10 2.31 -24.21
CA ILE A 230 5.13 2.96 -25.05
C ILE A 230 6.01 3.92 -24.24
N ASN A 231 7.05 4.45 -24.88
CA ASN A 231 7.83 5.54 -24.30
C ASN A 231 7.11 6.88 -24.53
N HIS A 232 6.22 7.29 -23.62
CA HIS A 232 5.48 8.54 -23.78
C HIS A 232 6.35 9.79 -23.76
N LYS A 233 7.58 9.70 -23.23
CA LYS A 233 8.54 10.82 -23.29
C LYS A 233 8.87 11.27 -24.71
N ASP A 234 8.66 10.42 -25.71
CA ASP A 234 8.87 10.75 -27.12
C ASP A 234 7.77 11.68 -27.67
N PHE A 235 6.58 11.68 -27.06
CA PHE A 235 5.43 12.51 -27.46
C PHE A 235 5.14 13.64 -26.46
N ASN A 236 5.41 13.39 -25.18
CA ASN A 236 5.28 14.34 -24.09
C ASN A 236 6.48 14.22 -23.14
N PRO A 237 7.46 15.15 -23.20
CA PRO A 237 8.65 15.12 -22.33
C PRO A 237 8.35 15.15 -20.82
N SER A 238 7.15 15.60 -20.42
CA SER A 238 6.71 15.63 -19.02
C SER A 238 6.11 14.31 -18.53
N SER A 239 6.03 13.29 -19.40
CA SER A 239 5.42 12.00 -19.15
C SER A 239 6.46 10.93 -18.75
N ILE A 240 6.07 9.65 -18.82
CA ILE A 240 6.79 8.47 -18.35
C ILE A 240 7.13 7.53 -19.49
N ASN A 241 8.07 6.63 -19.23
CA ASN A 241 8.34 5.52 -20.14
C ASN A 241 7.63 4.27 -19.63
N LEU A 242 6.58 3.82 -20.35
CA LEU A 242 5.84 2.59 -20.09
C LEU A 242 6.16 1.48 -21.11
N SER A 243 7.21 1.63 -21.93
CA SER A 243 7.60 0.64 -22.97
C SER A 243 7.93 -0.75 -22.42
N ASN A 244 8.18 -0.84 -21.11
CA ASN A 244 8.51 -2.06 -20.39
C ASN A 244 7.42 -2.44 -19.36
N ALA A 245 6.20 -1.94 -19.53
CA ALA A 245 5.06 -2.38 -18.72
C ALA A 245 4.87 -3.90 -18.85
N SER A 246 4.25 -4.52 -17.84
CA SER A 246 4.00 -5.96 -17.85
C SER A 246 2.90 -6.34 -18.84
N PHE A 247 1.90 -5.46 -18.99
CA PHE A 247 0.78 -5.61 -19.89
C PHE A 247 0.34 -4.25 -20.45
N GLN A 248 -0.38 -4.28 -21.58
CA GLN A 248 -1.03 -3.12 -22.20
C GLN A 248 -2.54 -3.33 -22.38
N ILE A 249 -3.32 -2.25 -22.31
CA ILE A 249 -4.76 -2.24 -22.61
C ILE A 249 -4.90 -1.86 -24.10
N PHE A 250 -4.77 -2.84 -24.98
CA PHE A 250 -4.92 -2.64 -26.42
C PHE A 250 -6.05 -3.48 -26.98
N THR A 251 -6.89 -2.88 -27.83
CA THR A 251 -7.88 -3.59 -28.65
C THR A 251 -7.66 -3.25 -30.12
N GLU A 252 -7.90 -4.19 -31.03
CA GLU A 252 -7.60 -4.01 -32.47
C GLU A 252 -8.42 -2.88 -33.13
N ASP A 253 -9.48 -2.44 -32.47
CA ASP A 253 -10.35 -1.34 -32.88
C ASP A 253 -10.04 0.00 -32.19
N SER A 254 -8.96 0.08 -31.39
CA SER A 254 -8.53 1.33 -30.77
C SER A 254 -7.55 2.12 -31.63
N ASP A 255 -7.49 3.44 -31.40
CA ASP A 255 -6.51 4.34 -32.01
C ASP A 255 -5.16 4.33 -31.26
N ASP A 256 -5.01 3.41 -30.31
CA ASP A 256 -3.85 3.31 -29.42
C ASP A 256 -2.66 2.68 -30.17
N ILE A 257 -1.45 2.85 -29.62
CA ILE A 257 -0.23 2.31 -30.24
C ILE A 257 0.08 0.93 -29.67
N ASP A 258 -0.04 -0.12 -30.49
CA ASP A 258 0.36 -1.47 -30.11
C ASP A 258 1.89 -1.57 -29.93
N ASN A 259 2.33 -1.93 -28.73
CA ASN A 259 3.70 -2.37 -28.51
C ASN A 259 3.79 -3.90 -28.59
N PRO A 260 4.30 -4.49 -29.69
CA PRO A 260 4.32 -5.94 -29.87
C PRO A 260 5.23 -6.69 -28.87
N ALA A 261 6.08 -5.98 -28.13
CA ALA A 261 6.91 -6.56 -27.08
C ALA A 261 6.17 -6.71 -25.72
N VAL A 262 5.01 -6.06 -25.57
CA VAL A 262 4.23 -6.07 -24.32
C VAL A 262 2.94 -6.88 -24.51
N PRO A 263 2.70 -7.93 -23.70
CA PRO A 263 1.49 -8.73 -23.79
C PRO A 263 0.21 -7.89 -23.63
N LYS A 264 -0.79 -8.16 -24.46
CA LYS A 264 -2.11 -7.50 -24.41
C LYS A 264 -2.97 -8.11 -23.30
N MET A 265 -3.67 -7.25 -22.55
CA MET A 265 -4.76 -7.67 -21.69
C MET A 265 -5.89 -8.28 -22.53
N VAL A 266 -6.57 -9.30 -22.00
CA VAL A 266 -7.75 -9.88 -22.66
C VAL A 266 -8.97 -9.04 -22.30
N ASN A 267 -9.63 -8.45 -23.30
CA ASN A 267 -10.93 -7.80 -23.10
C ASN A 267 -12.02 -8.87 -22.83
N VAL A 268 -12.70 -8.76 -21.69
CA VAL A 268 -13.71 -9.74 -21.24
C VAL A 268 -15.13 -9.18 -21.37
N PHE A 269 -15.33 -7.92 -21.00
CA PHE A 269 -16.62 -7.24 -21.08
C PHE A 269 -16.40 -5.74 -21.22
N GLU A 270 -16.98 -5.14 -22.26
CA GLU A 270 -16.88 -3.71 -22.60
C GLU A 270 -15.45 -3.16 -22.67
N LYS A 271 -15.26 -2.00 -23.31
CA LYS A 271 -13.94 -1.34 -23.31
C LYS A 271 -13.69 -0.69 -21.94
N MET A 272 -12.54 -0.99 -21.32
CA MET A 272 -12.11 -0.26 -20.13
C MET A 272 -11.64 1.14 -20.54
N VAL A 273 -12.10 2.16 -19.81
CA VAL A 273 -11.73 3.56 -20.05
C VAL A 273 -11.31 4.15 -18.71
N ILE A 274 -10.02 4.44 -18.56
CA ILE A 274 -9.49 4.96 -17.31
C ILE A 274 -9.95 6.42 -17.13
N HIS A 275 -10.97 6.60 -16.29
CA HIS A 275 -11.62 7.90 -16.14
C HIS A 275 -10.67 8.96 -15.56
N THR A 276 -10.51 10.07 -16.28
CA THR A 276 -9.45 11.07 -16.02
C THR A 276 -9.64 11.90 -14.75
N GLN A 277 -10.83 11.84 -14.16
CA GLN A 277 -11.18 12.47 -12.88
C GLN A 277 -11.25 11.45 -11.72
N GLY A 278 -11.30 10.15 -12.04
CA GLY A 278 -11.46 9.08 -11.05
C GLY A 278 -12.86 9.04 -10.42
N TYR A 279 -13.90 8.69 -11.20
CA TYR A 279 -15.27 8.52 -10.68
C TYR A 279 -15.70 7.07 -10.50
N TYR A 280 -14.84 6.11 -10.84
CA TYR A 280 -15.15 4.69 -10.74
C TYR A 280 -14.40 4.05 -9.58
N ALA A 281 -14.94 2.93 -9.09
CA ALA A 281 -14.13 1.99 -8.34
C ALA A 281 -13.41 1.05 -9.30
N TYR A 282 -12.21 0.64 -8.89
CA TYR A 282 -11.47 -0.45 -9.54
C TYR A 282 -11.30 -1.61 -8.56
N ALA A 283 -11.40 -2.84 -9.07
CA ALA A 283 -11.26 -4.04 -8.26
C ALA A 283 -10.41 -5.11 -8.96
N LEU A 284 -9.71 -5.90 -8.16
CA LEU A 284 -9.03 -7.12 -8.57
C LEU A 284 -9.87 -8.32 -8.15
N ALA A 285 -10.00 -9.32 -9.03
CA ALA A 285 -10.73 -10.53 -8.70
C ALA A 285 -10.14 -11.78 -9.33
N ARG A 286 -10.35 -12.92 -8.65
CA ARG A 286 -10.03 -14.26 -9.17
C ARG A 286 -11.30 -15.00 -9.45
N MET A 287 -11.43 -15.52 -10.68
CA MET A 287 -12.51 -16.44 -11.00
C MET A 287 -12.34 -17.76 -10.23
N PRO A 288 -13.44 -18.39 -9.77
CA PRO A 288 -13.36 -19.69 -9.13
C PRO A 288 -12.90 -20.76 -10.14
N GLN A 289 -12.36 -21.87 -9.62
CA GLN A 289 -11.86 -22.95 -10.46
C GLN A 289 -12.95 -23.46 -11.42
N GLY A 290 -12.61 -23.56 -12.71
CA GLY A 290 -13.52 -24.03 -13.77
C GLY A 290 -14.41 -22.96 -14.40
N MET A 291 -14.43 -21.73 -13.85
CA MET A 291 -15.10 -20.60 -14.49
C MET A 291 -14.29 -20.10 -15.70
N THR A 292 -14.97 -19.84 -16.81
CA THR A 292 -14.37 -19.25 -18.01
C THR A 292 -14.92 -17.85 -18.26
N THR A 293 -14.24 -17.08 -19.11
CA THR A 293 -14.71 -15.76 -19.56
C THR A 293 -16.11 -15.85 -20.18
N GLU A 294 -16.36 -16.84 -21.04
CA GLU A 294 -17.65 -17.02 -21.70
C GLU A 294 -18.76 -17.37 -20.70
N ALA A 295 -18.46 -18.23 -19.73
CA ALA A 295 -19.38 -18.60 -18.67
C ALA A 295 -19.69 -17.40 -17.76
N LEU A 296 -18.69 -16.59 -17.40
CA LEU A 296 -18.87 -15.36 -16.64
C LEU A 296 -19.88 -14.44 -17.33
N ILE A 297 -19.70 -14.14 -18.61
CA ILE A 297 -20.60 -13.22 -19.34
C ILE A 297 -22.01 -13.81 -19.49
N ALA A 298 -22.11 -15.09 -19.84
CA ALA A 298 -23.40 -15.73 -20.08
C ALA A 298 -24.23 -15.92 -18.80
N GLN A 299 -23.60 -16.17 -17.65
CA GLN A 299 -24.30 -16.55 -16.41
C GLN A 299 -24.47 -15.37 -15.44
N ASN A 300 -23.63 -14.33 -15.55
CA ASN A 300 -23.58 -13.25 -14.57
C ASN A 300 -24.15 -11.92 -15.06
N SER A 301 -25.00 -11.90 -16.10
CA SER A 301 -25.67 -10.67 -16.53
C SER A 301 -26.59 -10.09 -15.44
N TYR A 302 -26.52 -8.77 -15.23
CA TYR A 302 -27.39 -8.00 -14.34
C TYR A 302 -28.02 -6.84 -15.11
N THR A 303 -29.34 -6.85 -15.16
CA THR A 303 -30.18 -5.78 -15.69
C THR A 303 -30.76 -4.98 -14.53
N TYR A 304 -30.73 -3.66 -14.61
CA TYR A 304 -31.25 -2.78 -13.57
C TYR A 304 -32.01 -1.60 -14.16
N THR A 305 -32.85 -1.00 -13.33
CA THR A 305 -33.53 0.27 -13.63
C THR A 305 -33.24 1.32 -12.57
N TYR A 306 -33.36 2.59 -12.93
CA TYR A 306 -33.28 3.73 -12.01
C TYR A 306 -34.05 4.93 -12.59
N ASN A 307 -34.34 5.92 -11.75
CA ASN A 307 -35.01 7.14 -12.16
C ASN A 307 -34.02 8.30 -12.15
N LEU A 308 -33.66 8.80 -13.33
CA LEU A 308 -32.80 9.97 -13.46
C LEU A 308 -33.64 11.25 -13.33
N THR A 309 -33.26 12.15 -12.42
CA THR A 309 -33.94 13.44 -12.26
C THR A 309 -33.10 14.57 -12.85
N ILE A 310 -33.61 15.26 -13.87
CA ILE A 310 -32.96 16.42 -14.50
C ILE A 310 -33.94 17.60 -14.44
N ASN A 311 -33.52 18.72 -13.85
CA ASN A 311 -34.33 19.94 -13.74
C ASN A 311 -35.75 19.73 -13.17
N GLY A 312 -35.93 18.70 -12.32
CA GLY A 312 -37.21 18.35 -11.70
C GLY A 312 -38.05 17.34 -12.48
N ASP A 313 -37.68 17.02 -13.72
CA ASP A 313 -38.31 15.97 -14.52
C ASP A 313 -37.66 14.61 -14.24
N VAL A 314 -38.48 13.57 -14.17
CA VAL A 314 -38.06 12.19 -13.87
C VAL A 314 -38.10 11.34 -15.15
N TYR A 315 -36.96 10.74 -15.47
CA TYR A 315 -36.78 9.88 -16.63
C TYR A 315 -36.49 8.44 -16.16
N PRO A 316 -37.33 7.45 -16.51
CA PRO A 316 -37.03 6.06 -16.24
C PRO A 316 -35.89 5.60 -17.15
N MET A 317 -34.87 5.02 -16.56
CA MET A 317 -33.67 4.52 -17.22
C MET A 317 -33.48 3.04 -16.91
N ASP A 318 -32.82 2.34 -17.82
CA ASP A 318 -32.34 0.97 -17.63
C ASP A 318 -30.87 0.82 -18.03
N GLY A 319 -30.26 -0.28 -17.63
CA GLY A 319 -28.87 -0.59 -17.96
C GLY A 319 -28.51 -2.03 -17.68
N THR A 320 -27.31 -2.42 -18.12
CA THR A 320 -26.76 -3.75 -17.93
C THR A 320 -25.32 -3.71 -17.43
N ALA A 321 -24.98 -4.65 -16.55
CA ALA A 321 -23.63 -4.87 -16.04
C ALA A 321 -23.37 -6.37 -15.85
N VAL A 322 -22.12 -6.73 -15.54
CA VAL A 322 -21.75 -8.09 -15.13
C VAL A 322 -21.66 -8.18 -13.61
N LYS A 323 -22.27 -9.20 -13.02
CA LYS A 323 -22.20 -9.50 -11.58
C LYS A 323 -20.87 -10.15 -11.25
N ILE A 324 -20.08 -9.49 -10.42
CA ILE A 324 -18.90 -10.09 -9.79
C ILE A 324 -19.21 -10.33 -8.31
N PRO A 325 -19.38 -11.59 -7.86
CA PRO A 325 -19.57 -11.88 -6.45
C PRO A 325 -18.46 -11.25 -5.60
N ASN A 326 -18.83 -10.61 -4.49
CA ASN A 326 -17.87 -9.93 -3.62
C ASN A 326 -16.80 -10.90 -3.09
N GLU A 327 -17.14 -12.18 -2.92
CA GLU A 327 -16.21 -13.25 -2.51
C GLU A 327 -15.08 -13.53 -3.51
N TRP A 328 -15.20 -13.10 -4.78
CA TRP A 328 -14.14 -13.27 -5.78
C TRP A 328 -13.14 -12.11 -5.77
N ILE A 329 -13.52 -10.98 -5.17
CA ILE A 329 -12.74 -9.75 -5.18
C ILE A 329 -11.66 -9.87 -4.11
N THR A 330 -10.41 -9.74 -4.55
CA THR A 330 -9.23 -9.80 -3.69
C THR A 330 -8.81 -8.41 -3.21
N ASP A 331 -9.19 -7.37 -3.94
CA ASP A 331 -8.86 -5.99 -3.61
C ASP A 331 -9.78 -4.99 -4.33
N ALA A 332 -10.06 -3.83 -3.72
CA ALA A 332 -10.87 -2.77 -4.33
C ALA A 332 -10.45 -1.37 -3.86
N VAL A 333 -10.62 -0.39 -4.74
CA VAL A 333 -10.41 1.03 -4.47
C VAL A 333 -11.54 1.86 -5.07
N ASN A 334 -12.24 2.64 -4.25
CA ASN A 334 -13.17 3.67 -4.75
C ASN A 334 -12.42 4.97 -5.04
N LEU A 335 -12.54 5.49 -6.26
CA LEU A 335 -12.08 6.83 -6.60
C LEU A 335 -13.25 7.80 -6.65
N SER A 336 -13.01 9.05 -6.26
CA SER A 336 -13.93 10.16 -6.52
C SER A 336 -13.15 11.48 -6.61
N VAL A 337 -13.90 12.56 -6.84
CA VAL A 337 -13.49 13.93 -6.53
C VAL A 337 -14.20 14.38 -5.24
N GLN A 338 -13.55 15.20 -4.42
CA GLN A 338 -14.00 15.47 -3.05
C GLN A 338 -15.31 16.27 -2.96
N ASP A 339 -15.53 17.24 -3.83
CA ASP A 339 -16.75 18.07 -3.83
C ASP A 339 -17.96 17.41 -4.49
N SER A 340 -17.74 16.34 -5.26
CA SER A 340 -18.76 15.64 -6.01
C SER A 340 -19.00 14.20 -5.55
N PHE A 341 -18.26 13.72 -4.55
CA PHE A 341 -18.51 12.40 -3.96
C PHE A 341 -19.92 12.32 -3.37
N GLN A 342 -20.70 11.33 -3.80
CA GLN A 342 -22.07 11.13 -3.33
C GLN A 342 -22.23 9.81 -2.56
N TRP A 343 -21.48 8.77 -2.93
CA TRP A 343 -21.63 7.43 -2.38
C TRP A 343 -20.51 6.47 -2.82
N LEU A 344 -20.40 5.35 -2.11
CA LEU A 344 -19.56 4.22 -2.50
C LEU A 344 -20.30 3.32 -3.49
N VAL A 345 -19.57 2.75 -4.45
CA VAL A 345 -20.11 1.83 -5.47
C VAL A 345 -19.66 0.38 -5.26
N THR A 346 -19.03 0.12 -4.11
CA THR A 346 -18.63 -1.21 -3.63
C THR A 346 -19.34 -1.52 -2.31
N SER A 347 -19.47 -2.81 -1.98
CA SER A 347 -19.84 -3.22 -0.62
C SER A 347 -18.83 -2.71 0.40
N PRO A 348 -19.27 -2.29 1.60
CA PRO A 348 -18.37 -2.01 2.73
C PRO A 348 -17.47 -3.20 3.12
N SER A 349 -17.80 -4.43 2.73
CA SER A 349 -16.93 -5.59 2.94
C SER A 349 -15.64 -5.55 2.10
N LEU A 350 -15.65 -4.79 0.99
CA LEU A 350 -14.54 -4.68 0.05
C LEU A 350 -13.74 -3.40 0.28
N ASP A 351 -14.45 -2.28 0.41
CA ASP A 351 -13.84 -0.98 0.69
C ASP A 351 -14.87 -0.10 1.41
N THR A 352 -14.50 0.37 2.60
CA THR A 352 -15.33 1.24 3.44
C THR A 352 -15.07 2.73 3.21
N GLY A 353 -14.11 3.07 2.35
CA GLY A 353 -13.70 4.44 2.06
C GLY A 353 -13.56 4.72 0.58
N TRP A 354 -12.97 5.87 0.28
CA TRP A 354 -12.65 6.31 -1.08
C TRP A 354 -11.40 7.20 -1.05
N THR A 355 -10.75 7.37 -2.19
CA THR A 355 -9.60 8.25 -2.34
C THR A 355 -9.74 9.15 -3.58
N SER A 356 -8.88 10.15 -3.71
CA SER A 356 -8.98 11.18 -4.75
C SER A 356 -7.63 11.81 -5.06
N VAL A 357 -7.56 12.46 -6.21
CA VAL A 357 -6.45 13.38 -6.54
C VAL A 357 -6.83 14.84 -6.28
N THR A 358 -8.09 15.21 -6.50
CA THR A 358 -8.53 16.61 -6.52
C THR A 358 -9.62 16.89 -5.50
N THR A 359 -9.69 18.17 -5.11
CA THR A 359 -10.77 18.67 -4.27
C THR A 359 -12.03 19.00 -5.06
N PHE A 360 -11.89 19.48 -6.31
CA PHE A 360 -13.02 19.90 -7.13
C PHE A 360 -12.98 19.35 -8.55
N ASP A 361 -14.16 19.26 -9.17
CA ASP A 361 -14.33 18.74 -10.53
C ASP A 361 -13.62 19.64 -11.55
N GLY A 362 -12.78 19.02 -12.39
CA GLY A 362 -12.11 19.67 -13.51
C GLY A 362 -10.83 20.38 -13.12
N ASP A 363 -10.35 20.19 -11.88
CA ASP A 363 -9.08 20.77 -11.41
C ASP A 363 -7.95 20.47 -12.40
N LYS A 364 -7.40 21.54 -12.95
CA LYS A 364 -6.32 21.51 -13.94
C LYS A 364 -4.97 21.13 -13.32
N ASN A 365 -4.87 21.08 -11.99
CA ASN A 365 -3.69 20.64 -11.25
C ASN A 365 -3.68 19.14 -10.94
N ARG A 366 -4.65 18.39 -11.46
CA ARG A 366 -4.71 16.92 -11.30
C ARG A 366 -3.66 16.17 -12.10
N PHE A 367 -3.31 16.70 -13.28
CA PHE A 367 -2.41 16.02 -14.21
C PHE A 367 -1.05 15.74 -13.59
N GLY A 368 -0.48 14.58 -13.88
CA GLY A 368 0.78 14.12 -13.30
C GLY A 368 0.65 13.74 -11.83
N LYS A 369 -0.56 13.38 -11.35
CA LYS A 369 -0.79 12.88 -10.00
C LYS A 369 -1.56 11.56 -9.99
N ALA A 370 -1.26 10.74 -9.00
CA ALA A 370 -1.90 9.45 -8.77
C ALA A 370 -2.46 9.39 -7.35
N VAL A 371 -3.24 8.35 -7.08
CA VAL A 371 -3.42 7.84 -5.73
C VAL A 371 -2.48 6.65 -5.56
N ARG A 372 -1.81 6.56 -4.40
CA ARG A 372 -0.86 5.48 -4.11
C ARG A 372 -1.02 4.99 -2.68
N ARG A 373 -1.01 3.68 -2.46
CA ARG A 373 -1.02 3.08 -1.12
C ARG A 373 0.13 3.60 -0.26
N LYS A 374 -0.18 3.83 1.01
CA LYS A 374 0.76 4.20 2.05
C LYS A 374 1.71 3.05 2.33
N VAL A 375 2.97 3.40 2.57
CA VAL A 375 3.99 2.44 3.00
C VAL A 375 3.98 2.41 4.53
N THR A 376 3.69 1.25 5.13
CA THR A 376 3.71 1.07 6.59
C THR A 376 5.06 0.59 7.11
N GLY A 377 5.90 0.08 6.21
CA GLY A 377 7.23 -0.39 6.55
C GLY A 377 7.97 -0.94 5.35
N LYS A 378 9.07 -1.62 5.62
CA LYS A 378 9.84 -2.35 4.62
C LYS A 378 10.14 -3.76 5.12
N THR A 379 10.21 -4.72 4.20
CA THR A 379 10.75 -6.05 4.50
C THR A 379 12.26 -5.96 4.78
N MET A 380 12.85 -7.03 5.32
CA MET A 380 14.31 -7.11 5.52
C MET A 380 15.11 -6.90 4.22
N GLU A 381 14.51 -7.24 3.08
CA GLU A 381 15.08 -7.07 1.74
C GLU A 381 14.86 -5.66 1.18
N GLY A 382 14.30 -4.74 1.97
CA GLY A 382 14.08 -3.34 1.62
C GLY A 382 12.84 -3.06 0.76
N LYS A 383 12.02 -4.08 0.47
CA LYS A 383 10.75 -3.95 -0.28
C LYS A 383 9.69 -3.27 0.56
N ASN A 384 8.85 -2.44 -0.04
CA ASN A 384 7.78 -1.76 0.70
C ASN A 384 6.73 -2.76 1.19
N ILE A 385 6.22 -2.51 2.39
CA ILE A 385 5.01 -3.14 2.92
C ILE A 385 3.91 -2.10 2.80
N LEU A 386 2.86 -2.42 2.05
CA LEU A 386 1.78 -1.51 1.74
C LEU A 386 0.64 -1.66 2.74
N LYS A 387 0.03 -0.53 3.10
CA LYS A 387 -1.16 -0.49 3.95
C LYS A 387 -2.37 -1.02 3.19
N ASP A 388 -3.17 -1.84 3.86
CA ASP A 388 -4.41 -2.40 3.32
C ASP A 388 -5.35 -2.74 4.48
N THR A 389 -6.40 -1.94 4.63
CA THR A 389 -7.39 -2.07 5.70
C THR A 389 -8.82 -2.16 5.14
N ASN A 390 -8.95 -2.43 3.83
CA ASN A 390 -10.20 -2.31 3.08
C ASN A 390 -10.85 -0.93 3.30
N ASN A 391 -10.03 0.13 3.32
CA ASN A 391 -10.50 1.50 3.44
C ASN A 391 -9.58 2.46 2.67
N SER A 392 -9.99 2.79 1.46
CA SER A 392 -9.22 3.64 0.55
C SER A 392 -8.85 5.01 1.14
N THR A 393 -9.70 5.58 2.00
CA THR A 393 -9.41 6.86 2.67
C THR A 393 -8.23 6.75 3.63
N THR A 394 -8.06 5.60 4.29
CA THR A 394 -6.94 5.41 5.21
C THR A 394 -5.71 4.81 4.54
N ASP A 395 -5.89 4.06 3.45
CA ASP A 395 -4.85 3.25 2.83
C ASP A 395 -4.05 4.02 1.78
N PHE A 396 -4.64 5.02 1.12
CA PHE A 396 -3.98 5.76 0.04
C PHE A 396 -3.50 7.15 0.45
N GLU A 397 -2.38 7.56 -0.14
CA GLU A 397 -1.95 8.94 -0.28
C GLU A 397 -2.67 9.56 -1.49
N HIS A 398 -3.14 10.80 -1.31
CA HIS A 398 -3.96 11.51 -2.29
C HIS A 398 -3.10 12.45 -3.14
N GLY A 399 -3.32 12.47 -4.45
CA GLY A 399 -2.73 13.46 -5.36
C GLY A 399 -1.20 13.51 -5.35
N VAL A 400 -0.53 12.35 -5.21
CA VAL A 400 0.93 12.25 -5.16
C VAL A 400 1.56 12.19 -6.55
N LYS A 401 2.85 12.55 -6.65
CA LYS A 401 3.63 12.26 -7.87
C LYS A 401 3.66 10.74 -8.09
N PRO A 402 3.26 10.23 -9.28
CA PRO A 402 3.22 8.80 -9.54
C PRO A 402 4.62 8.19 -9.48
N SER A 403 4.72 6.96 -8.99
CA SER A 403 5.99 6.34 -8.61
C SER A 403 6.92 6.04 -9.79
N LEU A 404 6.36 5.93 -11.00
CA LEU A 404 7.13 5.67 -12.23
C LEU A 404 7.71 6.93 -12.90
N PHE A 405 7.44 8.12 -12.35
CA PHE A 405 8.02 9.37 -12.84
C PHE A 405 9.42 9.59 -12.23
N ASN A 406 10.42 9.00 -12.89
CA ASN A 406 11.85 9.23 -12.60
C ASN A 406 12.33 10.60 -13.08
#